data_AF-A0A7K2AII7-F1
#
_entry.id   AF-A0A7K2AII7-F1
#
_cell.length_a   1.000
_cell.length_b   1.000
_cell.length_c   1.000
_cell.angle_alpha   90.00
_cell.angle_beta   90.00
_cell.angle_gamma   90.00
#
_symmetry.space_group_name_H-M   'P 1'
#
loop_
_entity.id
_entity.type
_entity.pdbx_description
1 polymer ?
#
loop_
_entity_poly.entity_id
_entity_poly.type
_entity_poly.pdbx_seq_one_letter_code
_entity_poly.pdbx_strand_id
1 'polypeptide(L)'
;MSIVSLSEARKQVSDNYRAFTRMLPALLEEHHGQWVVLRDQKAIEVLPTEIDAYHYATSHFPDERWSIQHIRDQNPIRMGFFSRAPRH
;
A
#
# COMPACT_ATOMS: atom_id res chain seq x y z
N MET A 1 15.81 -17.73 -18.61
CA MET A 1 15.67 -17.15 -17.25
C MET A 1 16.05 -15.69 -17.36
N SER A 2 15.06 -14.81 -17.52
CA SER A 2 15.32 -13.36 -17.58
C SER A 2 15.54 -12.87 -16.16
N ILE A 3 16.78 -12.51 -15.87
CA ILE A 3 17.16 -11.74 -14.69
C ILE A 3 16.44 -10.40 -14.82
N VAL A 4 15.32 -10.24 -14.12
CA VAL A 4 14.66 -8.95 -13.98
C VAL A 4 15.70 -8.00 -13.41
N SER A 5 16.01 -6.91 -14.12
CA SER A 5 16.99 -5.95 -13.64
C SER A 5 16.47 -5.33 -12.34
N LEU A 6 17.32 -5.15 -11.33
CA LEU A 6 16.98 -4.40 -10.10
C LEU A 6 16.32 -3.04 -10.39
N SER A 7 16.59 -2.45 -11.56
CA SER A 7 15.94 -1.23 -12.05
C SER A 7 14.47 -1.41 -12.42
N GLU A 8 14.09 -2.54 -13.02
CA GLU A 8 12.74 -2.83 -13.50
C GLU A 8 11.80 -3.16 -12.34
N ALA A 9 12.26 -3.98 -11.39
CA ALA A 9 11.51 -4.27 -10.17
C ALA A 9 11.23 -3.01 -9.35
N ARG A 10 12.24 -2.14 -9.17
CA ARG A 10 12.08 -0.84 -8.50
C ARG A 10 11.12 0.08 -9.24
N LYS A 11 11.18 0.09 -10.58
CA LYS A 11 10.27 0.89 -11.40
C LYS A 11 8.83 0.42 -11.21
N GLN A 12 8.58 -0.88 -11.23
CA GLN A 12 7.23 -1.43 -11.08
C GLN A 12 6.64 -1.14 -9.69
N VAL A 13 7.43 -1.28 -8.62
CA VAL A 13 7.01 -0.91 -7.26
C VAL A 13 6.69 0.59 -7.18
N SER A 14 7.54 1.44 -7.75
CA SER A 14 7.30 2.89 -7.81
C SER A 14 6.02 3.24 -8.58
N ASP A 15 5.82 2.59 -9.72
CA ASP A 15 4.64 2.77 -10.58
C ASP A 15 3.36 2.33 -9.86
N ASN A 16 3.39 1.19 -9.17
CA ASN A 16 2.28 0.70 -8.35
C ASN A 16 1.97 1.66 -7.19
N TYR A 17 3.00 2.16 -6.49
CA TYR A 17 2.81 3.13 -5.41
C TYR A 17 2.17 4.43 -5.91
N ARG A 18 2.65 4.98 -7.04
CA ARG A 18 2.04 6.18 -7.65
C ARG A 18 0.58 5.96 -8.05
N ALA A 19 0.24 4.76 -8.50
CA ALA A 19 -1.14 4.41 -8.83
C ALA A 19 -1.99 4.33 -7.55
N PHE A 20 -1.47 3.69 -6.50
CA PHE A 20 -2.10 3.61 -5.19
C PHE A 20 -2.42 4.99 -4.61
N THR A 21 -1.48 5.94 -4.62
CA THR A 21 -1.74 7.30 -4.11
C THR A 21 -2.91 7.99 -4.83
N ARG A 22 -3.08 7.72 -6.14
CA ARG A 22 -4.21 8.27 -6.90
C ARG A 22 -5.54 7.57 -6.57
N MET A 23 -5.51 6.29 -6.24
CA MET A 23 -6.69 5.49 -5.88
C MET A 23 -7.07 5.65 -4.39
N LEU A 24 -6.13 6.08 -3.56
CA LEU A 24 -6.29 6.12 -2.10
C LEU A 24 -7.55 6.85 -1.63
N PRO A 25 -7.93 8.04 -2.16
CA PRO A 25 -9.16 8.71 -1.71
C PRO A 25 -10.41 7.84 -1.84
N ALA A 26 -10.58 7.16 -2.98
CA ALA A 26 -11.72 6.26 -3.20
C ALA A 26 -11.61 4.99 -2.33
N LEU A 27 -10.40 4.43 -2.20
CA LEU A 27 -10.19 3.26 -1.34
C LEU A 27 -10.45 3.56 0.14
N LEU A 28 -10.22 4.79 0.61
CA LEU A 28 -10.49 5.20 1.98
C LEU A 28 -11.99 5.23 2.30
N GLU A 29 -12.86 5.51 1.33
CA GLU A 29 -14.31 5.58 1.55
C GLU A 29 -14.90 4.20 1.90
N GLU A 30 -14.40 3.14 1.27
CA GLU A 30 -15.00 1.80 1.35
C GLU A 30 -14.13 0.77 2.09
N HIS A 31 -12.80 0.95 2.08
CA HIS A 31 -11.85 -0.07 2.48
C HIS A 31 -10.84 0.39 3.53
N HIS A 32 -11.16 1.45 4.27
CA HIS A 32 -10.29 1.97 5.31
C HIS A 32 -9.87 0.89 6.32
N GLY A 33 -8.57 0.79 6.59
CA GLY A 33 -7.96 -0.17 7.49
C GLY A 33 -7.59 -1.50 6.84
N GLN A 34 -8.08 -1.79 5.62
CA GLN A 34 -7.78 -3.00 4.86
C GLN A 34 -6.48 -2.86 4.05
N TRP A 35 -6.10 -3.92 3.36
CA TRP A 35 -4.88 -4.03 2.59
C TRP A 35 -5.19 -4.30 1.13
N VAL A 36 -4.57 -3.56 0.21
CA VAL A 36 -4.76 -3.75 -1.24
C VAL A 36 -3.54 -4.43 -1.86
N VAL A 37 -3.79 -5.44 -2.69
CA VAL A 37 -2.78 -6.02 -3.58
C VAL A 37 -2.80 -5.26 -4.89
N LEU A 38 -1.66 -4.68 -5.25
CA LEU A 38 -1.47 -3.93 -6.49
C LEU A 38 -0.57 -4.69 -7.45
N ARG A 39 -0.96 -4.70 -8.71
CA ARG A 39 -0.16 -5.24 -9.81
C ARG A 39 -0.42 -4.43 -11.06
N ASP A 40 0.65 -4.13 -11.79
CA ASP A 40 0.59 -3.37 -13.05
C ASP A 40 -0.27 -2.10 -12.92
N GLN A 41 -0.05 -1.35 -11.83
CA GLN A 41 -0.73 -0.10 -11.49
C GLN A 41 -2.24 -0.21 -11.22
N LYS A 42 -2.75 -1.42 -10.94
CA LYS A 42 -4.16 -1.69 -10.65
C LYS A 42 -4.33 -2.31 -9.27
N ALA A 43 -5.39 -1.93 -8.57
CA ALA A 43 -5.87 -2.67 -7.41
C ALA A 43 -6.49 -3.98 -7.90
N ILE A 44 -5.90 -5.11 -7.48
CA ILE A 44 -6.36 -6.44 -7.89
C ILE A 44 -7.35 -7.00 -6.88
N GLU A 45 -7.02 -6.86 -5.59
CA GLU A 45 -7.83 -7.41 -4.51
C GLU A 45 -7.64 -6.58 -3.23
N VAL A 46 -8.69 -6.49 -2.42
CA VAL A 46 -8.66 -5.83 -1.11
C VAL A 46 -8.98 -6.85 -0.02
N LEU A 47 -8.07 -6.99 0.93
CA LEU A 47 -8.09 -8.05 1.94
C LEU A 47 -8.04 -7.46 3.35
N PRO A 48 -8.69 -8.12 4.35
CA PRO A 48 -8.77 -7.58 5.71
C PRO A 48 -7.41 -7.45 6.41
N THR A 49 -6.47 -8.36 6.13
CA THR A 49 -5.16 -8.40 6.80
C THR A 49 -3.99 -8.39 5.81
N GLU A 50 -2.83 -7.94 6.29
CA GLU A 50 -1.57 -7.98 5.52
C GLU A 50 -1.19 -9.41 5.15
N ILE A 51 -1.41 -10.37 6.07
CA ILE A 51 -1.10 -11.79 5.86
C ILE A 51 -1.97 -12.37 4.76
N ASP A 52 -3.26 -12.04 4.73
CA ASP A 52 -4.17 -12.50 3.66
C ASP A 52 -3.75 -11.91 2.30
N ALA A 53 -3.40 -10.63 2.27
CA ALA A 53 -2.85 -9.97 1.08
C ALA A 53 -1.56 -10.65 0.58
N TYR A 54 -0.68 -11.01 1.50
CA TYR A 54 0.57 -11.70 1.19
C TYR A 54 0.34 -13.11 0.65
N HIS A 55 -0.51 -13.91 1.31
CA HIS A 55 -0.86 -15.25 0.84
C HIS A 55 -1.56 -15.21 -0.52
N TYR A 56 -2.49 -14.27 -0.71
CA TYR A 56 -3.15 -14.05 -2.00
C TYR A 56 -2.12 -13.74 -3.09
N ALA A 57 -1.24 -12.77 -2.86
CA ALA A 57 -0.28 -12.32 -3.87
C ALA A 57 0.75 -13.40 -4.21
N THR A 58 1.32 -14.08 -3.21
CA THR A 58 2.28 -15.17 -3.43
C THR A 58 1.66 -16.38 -4.15
N SER A 59 0.38 -16.69 -3.87
CA SER A 59 -0.31 -17.82 -4.51
C SER A 59 -0.71 -17.53 -5.96
N HIS A 60 -1.09 -16.28 -6.28
CA HIS A 60 -1.59 -15.91 -7.61
C HIS A 60 -0.49 -15.34 -8.52
N PHE A 61 0.58 -14.80 -7.95
CA PHE A 61 1.61 -14.04 -8.67
C PHE A 61 3.03 -14.50 -8.31
N PRO A 62 3.47 -15.66 -8.84
CA PRO A 62 4.78 -16.25 -8.51
C PRO A 62 5.97 -15.47 -9.09
N ASP A 63 5.72 -14.48 -9.95
CA ASP A 63 6.74 -13.60 -10.52
C ASP A 63 7.09 -12.43 -9.59
N GLU A 64 6.48 -12.34 -8.41
CA GLU A 64 6.77 -11.33 -7.37
C GLU A 64 6.57 -9.87 -7.84
N ARG A 65 5.91 -9.69 -8.99
CA ARG A 65 5.64 -8.39 -9.61
C ARG A 65 4.37 -7.75 -9.06
N TRP A 66 4.29 -7.62 -7.75
CA TRP A 66 3.16 -7.07 -7.03
C TRP A 66 3.63 -6.24 -5.83
N SER A 67 2.72 -5.44 -5.26
CA SER A 67 2.99 -4.69 -4.03
C SER A 67 1.74 -4.66 -3.16
N ILE A 68 1.91 -4.77 -1.86
CA ILE A 68 0.83 -4.70 -0.88
C ILE A 68 0.89 -3.33 -0.21
N GLN A 69 -0.25 -2.67 -0.04
CA GLN A 69 -0.33 -1.36 0.61
C GLN A 69 -1.46 -1.32 1.63
N HIS A 70 -1.22 -0.67 2.76
CA HIS A 70 -2.25 -0.43 3.77
C HIS A 70 -3.13 0.75 3.37
N ILE A 71 -4.43 0.54 3.31
CA ILE A 71 -5.42 1.57 3.00
C ILE A 71 -5.70 2.35 4.28
N ARG A 72 -4.90 3.38 4.53
CA ARG A 72 -5.08 4.28 5.67
C ARG A 72 -4.80 5.70 5.26
N ASP A 73 -5.37 6.62 6.02
CA ASP A 73 -5.10 8.03 5.80
C ASP A 73 -3.61 8.32 6.02
N GLN A 74 -2.98 8.96 5.04
CA GLN A 74 -1.55 9.31 5.10
C GLN A 74 -1.29 10.53 5.98
N ASN A 75 -2.34 11.26 6.33
CA ASN A 75 -2.32 12.32 7.31
C ASN A 75 -2.95 11.80 8.62
N PRO A 76 -2.23 11.03 9.46
CA PRO A 76 -2.65 10.98 10.85
C PRO A 76 -2.59 12.42 11.32
N ILE A 77 -3.74 13.02 11.59
CA ILE A 77 -3.78 14.30 12.30
C ILE A 77 -2.82 14.12 13.48
N ARG A 78 -1.69 14.85 13.47
CA ARG A 78 -0.81 14.93 14.62
C ARG A 78 -1.62 15.60 15.73
N MET A 79 -2.42 14.82 16.46
CA MET A 79 -2.91 15.19 17.78
C MET A 79 -1.69 15.24 18.70
N GLY A 80 -1.01 16.38 18.68
CA GLY A 80 0.32 16.49 19.30
C GLY A 80 0.93 17.89 19.31
N PHE A 81 0.16 18.97 19.10
CA PHE A 81 0.42 20.22 19.82
C PHE A 81 0.06 20.00 21.31
N PHE A 82 0.79 19.12 21.98
CA PHE A 82 0.83 19.01 23.43
C PHE A 82 2.23 19.43 23.89
N SER A 83 2.63 20.65 23.54
CA SER A 83 3.56 21.39 24.39
C SER A 83 2.78 21.81 25.64
N ARG A 84 2.69 20.88 26.59
CA ARG A 84 2.37 21.16 27.98
C ARG A 84 3.47 22.10 28.49
N ALA A 85 3.30 23.40 28.33
CA ALA A 85 4.00 24.36 29.17
C ALA A 85 3.49 24.12 30.60
N PRO A 86 4.35 23.81 31.59
CA PRO A 86 3.90 23.78 32.97
C PRO A 86 3.32 25.15 33.34
N ARG A 87 2.16 25.12 33.99
CA ARG A 87 1.53 26.28 34.61
C ARG A 87 2.44 26.80 35.72
N HIS A 88 2.55 28.13 35.78
CA HIS A 88 3.13 29.00 36.82
C HIS A 88 4.65 28.98 36.98
#